data_AF-A0A3D3AF37-F1
#
_entry.id   AF-A0A3D3AF37-F1
#
_cell.length_a   1.000
_cell.length_b   1.000
_cell.length_c   1.000
_cell.angle_alpha   90.00
_cell.angle_beta   90.00
_cell.angle_gamma   90.00
#
_symmetry.space_group_name_H-M   'P 1'
#
loop_
_entity.id
_entity.type
_entity.pdbx_description
1 polymer ?
#
loop_
_entity_poly.entity_id
_entity_poly.type
_entity_poly.pdbx_seq_one_letter_code
_entity_poly.pdbx_strand_id
1 'polypeptide(L)'
;LITAYHESGHALISKLISPDNKIRKVTIIPSTKGAGGYTLNIPPDNLYYTKNQLLNNIKISLGGRCAEELIFGKDNITTGASGDINNVTNTLLSMIKTYGMFESSGLLDYNLIYSDGIYQNADIIEQCNKIVNSLYDECLTILNSNRDKLKNLAEALIEKETLYEEEINCIVG
;
A
#
# COMPACT_ATOMS: atom_id res chain seq x y z
N LEU A 1 9.57 -15.12 -8.31
CA LEU A 1 8.49 -14.66 -9.23
C LEU A 1 7.42 -13.87 -8.48
N ILE A 2 6.65 -14.49 -7.59
CA ILE A 2 5.58 -13.80 -6.84
C ILE A 2 6.10 -12.56 -6.10
N THR A 3 7.17 -12.71 -5.32
CA THR A 3 7.81 -11.60 -4.61
C THR A 3 8.22 -10.45 -5.54
N ALA A 4 8.73 -10.74 -6.74
CA ALA A 4 9.12 -9.69 -7.69
C ALA A 4 7.93 -8.88 -8.16
N TYR A 5 6.80 -9.52 -8.44
CA TYR A 5 5.56 -8.81 -8.79
C TYR A 5 4.96 -8.06 -7.60
N HIS A 6 5.04 -8.64 -6.39
CA HIS A 6 4.60 -8.00 -5.16
C HIS A 6 5.36 -6.68 -4.91
N GLU A 7 6.69 -6.74 -4.88
CA GLU A 7 7.53 -5.55 -4.69
C GLU A 7 7.39 -4.55 -5.85
N SER A 8 7.26 -5.02 -7.09
CA SER A 8 6.97 -4.15 -8.24
C SER A 8 5.64 -3.42 -8.10
N GLY A 9 4.63 -4.07 -7.50
CA GLY A 9 3.33 -3.48 -7.24
C GLY A 9 3.41 -2.26 -6.32
N HIS A 10 4.13 -2.40 -5.19
CA HIS A 10 4.40 -1.27 -4.29
C HIS A 10 5.16 -0.15 -4.98
N ALA A 11 6.23 -0.49 -5.70
CA ALA A 11 7.08 0.48 -6.36
C ALA A 11 6.32 1.27 -7.44
N LEU A 12 5.58 0.57 -8.30
CA LEU A 12 4.84 1.20 -9.39
C LEU A 12 3.72 2.11 -8.85
N ILE A 13 2.93 1.65 -7.89
CA ILE A 13 1.89 2.49 -7.28
C ILE A 13 2.51 3.73 -6.64
N SER A 14 3.54 3.56 -5.82
CA SER A 14 4.23 4.67 -5.14
C SER A 14 4.69 5.74 -6.14
N LYS A 15 5.33 5.31 -7.24
CA LYS A 15 5.82 6.22 -8.27
C LYS A 15 4.71 6.97 -9.00
N LEU A 16 3.57 6.33 -9.23
CA LEU A 16 2.46 6.92 -10.00
C LEU A 16 1.58 7.88 -9.19
N ILE A 17 1.36 7.60 -7.89
CA ILE A 17 0.39 8.36 -7.08
C ILE A 17 1.04 9.28 -6.03
N SER A 18 2.32 9.06 -5.73
CA SER A 18 3.06 9.82 -4.71
C SER A 18 4.44 10.21 -5.25
N PRO A 19 4.53 11.14 -6.23
CA PRO A 19 5.81 11.54 -6.83
C PRO A 19 6.79 12.14 -5.82
N ASP A 20 6.29 12.70 -4.72
CA ASP A 20 7.10 13.21 -3.62
C ASP A 20 7.76 12.11 -2.77
N ASN A 21 7.23 10.88 -2.81
CA ASN A 21 7.81 9.73 -2.13
C ASN A 21 8.94 9.15 -3.00
N LYS A 22 10.18 9.30 -2.55
CA LYS A 22 11.34 8.74 -3.26
C LYS A 22 11.50 7.26 -2.96
N ILE A 23 11.43 6.45 -4.00
CA ILE A 23 11.73 5.01 -3.94
C ILE A 23 13.23 4.84 -4.13
N ARG A 24 13.97 4.57 -3.04
CA ARG A 24 15.43 4.48 -3.11
C ARG A 24 15.93 3.13 -3.59
N LYS A 25 15.21 2.07 -3.21
CA LYS A 25 15.59 0.69 -3.45
C LYS A 25 14.37 -0.22 -3.40
N VAL A 26 14.30 -1.17 -4.32
CA VAL A 26 13.37 -2.31 -4.31
C VAL A 26 14.20 -3.57 -4.40
N THR A 27 13.94 -4.58 -3.57
CA THR A 27 14.69 -5.84 -3.60
C THR A 27 13.82 -7.04 -3.30
N ILE A 28 14.15 -8.18 -3.92
CA ILE A 28 13.57 -9.49 -3.64
C ILE A 28 14.51 -10.38 -2.82
N ILE A 29 15.57 -9.79 -2.26
CA ILE A 29 16.46 -10.49 -1.34
C ILE A 29 15.77 -10.52 0.03
N PRO A 30 15.63 -11.70 0.67
CA PRO A 30 14.97 -11.81 1.97
C PRO A 30 15.63 -10.92 3.01
N SER A 31 14.82 -10.17 3.77
CA SER A 31 15.33 -9.40 4.90
C SER A 31 15.48 -10.30 6.13
N THR A 32 16.34 -9.91 7.07
CA THR A 32 16.55 -10.60 8.35
C THR A 32 15.29 -10.71 9.23
N LYS A 33 14.21 -9.97 8.88
CA LYS A 33 12.91 -9.99 9.56
C LYS A 33 11.88 -10.95 8.93
N GLY A 34 12.28 -11.80 7.99
CA GLY A 34 11.40 -12.82 7.40
C GLY A 34 10.52 -12.35 6.23
N ALA A 35 10.72 -11.13 5.73
CA ALA A 35 10.07 -10.67 4.49
C ALA A 35 10.86 -11.18 3.27
N GLY A 36 10.16 -11.68 2.24
CA GLY A 36 10.78 -12.23 1.02
C GLY A 36 11.42 -11.19 0.10
N GLY A 37 11.19 -9.90 0.36
CA GLY A 37 11.69 -8.72 -0.34
C GLY A 37 11.23 -7.48 0.43
N TYR A 38 11.64 -6.29 0.00
CA TYR A 38 11.05 -5.03 0.49
C TYR A 38 11.31 -3.85 -0.45
N THR A 39 10.38 -2.90 -0.42
CA THR A 39 10.46 -1.60 -1.08
C THR A 39 10.74 -0.51 -0.05
N LEU A 40 11.85 0.22 -0.22
CA LEU A 40 12.24 1.31 0.67
C LEU A 40 11.78 2.66 0.11
N ASN A 41 10.65 3.14 0.62
CA ASN A 41 10.15 4.49 0.39
C ASN A 41 10.62 5.41 1.51
N ILE A 42 11.24 6.54 1.17
CA ILE A 42 11.48 7.62 2.12
C ILE A 42 10.41 8.68 1.88
N PRO A 43 9.37 8.78 2.74
CA PRO A 43 8.43 9.88 2.65
C PRO A 43 9.15 11.21 2.95
N PRO A 44 8.64 12.35 2.45
CA PRO A 44 9.14 13.66 2.84
C PRO A 44 9.04 13.83 4.36
N ASP A 45 9.98 14.58 4.95
CA ASP A 45 10.05 14.85 6.40
C ASP A 45 8.91 15.82 6.81
N ASN A 46 7.69 15.29 6.81
CA ASN A 46 6.47 16.01 7.09
C ASN A 46 5.95 15.61 8.48
N LEU A 47 5.85 16.61 9.35
CA LEU A 47 5.21 16.47 10.67
C LEU A 47 3.71 16.16 10.56
N TYR A 48 3.08 16.44 9.41
CA TYR A 48 1.64 16.33 9.19
C TYR A 48 1.34 15.65 7.86
N TYR A 49 0.36 14.74 7.87
CA TYR A 49 -0.16 14.09 6.66
C TYR A 49 -1.55 14.61 6.34
N THR A 50 -1.77 14.94 5.07
CA THR A 50 -3.10 15.21 4.53
C THR A 50 -3.89 13.90 4.35
N LYS A 51 -5.23 13.99 4.29
CA LYS A 51 -6.11 12.85 3.97
C LYS A 51 -5.66 12.13 2.70
N ASN A 52 -5.37 12.87 1.63
CA ASN A 52 -4.95 12.28 0.36
C ASN A 52 -3.61 11.53 0.47
N GLN A 53 -2.64 12.05 1.23
CA GLN A 53 -1.38 11.34 1.45
C GLN A 53 -1.58 10.02 2.21
N LEU A 54 -2.47 9.99 3.21
CA LEU A 54 -2.79 8.75 3.92
C LEU A 54 -3.53 7.75 3.03
N LEU A 55 -4.49 8.21 2.21
CA LEU A 55 -5.15 7.35 1.21
C LEU A 55 -4.15 6.81 0.18
N ASN A 56 -3.19 7.62 -0.25
CA ASN A 56 -2.12 7.16 -1.14
C ASN A 56 -1.21 6.14 -0.46
N ASN A 57 -0.85 6.33 0.81
CA ASN A 57 -0.09 5.35 1.57
C ASN A 57 -0.83 4.01 1.69
N ILE A 58 -2.15 4.03 1.91
CA ILE A 58 -2.98 2.82 1.88
C ILE A 58 -2.90 2.14 0.51
N LYS A 59 -3.06 2.89 -0.59
CA LYS A 59 -2.94 2.33 -1.95
C LYS A 59 -1.56 1.73 -2.21
N ILE A 60 -0.49 2.38 -1.73
CA ILE A 60 0.88 1.84 -1.82
C ILE A 60 0.97 0.50 -1.10
N SER A 61 0.47 0.39 0.13
CA SER A 61 0.43 -0.88 0.88
C SER A 61 -0.42 -1.95 0.18
N LEU A 62 -1.53 -1.59 -0.47
CA LEU A 62 -2.33 -2.54 -1.24
C LEU A 62 -1.65 -3.01 -2.54
N GLY A 63 -0.65 -2.27 -3.03
CA GLY A 63 0.00 -2.50 -4.32
C GLY A 63 0.55 -3.91 -4.52
N GLY A 64 1.22 -4.47 -3.52
CA GLY A 64 1.77 -5.83 -3.59
C GLY A 64 0.69 -6.90 -3.77
N ARG A 65 -0.38 -6.85 -2.96
CA ARG A 65 -1.52 -7.75 -3.10
C ARG A 65 -2.22 -7.57 -4.45
N CYS A 66 -2.45 -6.34 -4.88
CA CYS A 66 -3.10 -6.07 -6.17
C CYS A 66 -2.28 -6.63 -7.35
N ALA A 67 -0.95 -6.50 -7.30
CA ALA A 67 -0.07 -7.07 -8.32
C ALA A 67 -0.10 -8.60 -8.33
N GLU A 68 -0.13 -9.24 -7.15
CA GLU A 68 -0.30 -10.69 -7.07
C GLU A 68 -1.62 -11.15 -7.71
N GLU A 69 -2.74 -10.52 -7.34
CA GLU A 69 -4.05 -10.88 -7.87
C GLU A 69 -4.12 -10.66 -9.39
N LEU A 70 -3.61 -9.53 -9.89
CA LEU A 70 -3.67 -9.18 -11.32
C LEU A 70 -2.91 -10.17 -12.20
N ILE A 71 -1.81 -10.74 -11.68
CA ILE A 71 -0.88 -11.58 -12.45
C ILE A 71 -1.13 -13.06 -12.24
N PHE A 72 -1.40 -13.48 -11.01
CA PHE A 72 -1.56 -14.89 -10.64
C PHE A 72 -3.02 -15.29 -10.40
N GLY A 73 -3.95 -14.34 -10.31
CA GLY A 73 -5.36 -14.58 -10.03
C GLY A 73 -5.69 -14.63 -8.54
N LYS A 74 -6.97 -14.44 -8.22
CA LYS A 74 -7.50 -14.36 -6.85
C LYS A 74 -7.18 -15.58 -5.98
N ASP A 75 -7.15 -16.76 -6.57
CA ASP A 75 -6.89 -18.01 -5.84
C ASP A 75 -5.41 -18.22 -5.49
N ASN A 76 -4.49 -17.43 -6.06
CA ASN A 76 -3.05 -17.57 -5.90
C ASN A 76 -2.40 -16.41 -5.12
N ILE A 77 -3.21 -15.61 -4.42
CA ILE A 77 -2.70 -14.58 -3.51
C ILE A 77 -2.00 -15.23 -2.30
N THR A 78 -0.94 -14.62 -1.78
CA THR A 78 -0.10 -15.25 -0.74
C THR A 78 -0.28 -14.66 0.66
N THR A 79 0.29 -15.27 1.69
CA THR A 79 0.34 -14.70 3.04
C THR A 79 1.35 -13.54 3.18
N GLY A 80 2.13 -13.24 2.13
CA GLY A 80 3.16 -12.20 2.14
C GLY A 80 2.64 -10.79 2.41
N ALA A 81 1.44 -10.46 1.92
CA ALA A 81 0.81 -9.14 2.11
C ALA A 81 0.26 -8.88 3.53
N SER A 82 0.46 -9.79 4.49
CA SER A 82 -0.08 -9.66 5.84
C SER A 82 0.40 -8.40 6.57
N GLY A 83 1.68 -8.05 6.41
CA GLY A 83 2.25 -6.82 6.97
C GLY A 83 1.60 -5.56 6.37
N ASP A 84 1.35 -5.56 5.06
CA ASP A 84 0.70 -4.45 4.38
C ASP A 84 -0.75 -4.29 4.81
N ILE A 85 -1.50 -5.39 4.94
CA ILE A 85 -2.89 -5.38 5.41
C ILE A 85 -2.98 -4.81 6.83
N ASN A 86 -2.01 -5.14 7.70
CA ASN A 86 -1.93 -4.54 9.04
C ASN A 86 -1.70 -3.04 8.96
N ASN A 87 -0.79 -2.58 8.10
CA ASN A 87 -0.53 -1.15 7.88
C ASN A 87 -1.77 -0.42 7.37
N VAL A 88 -2.45 -0.96 6.36
CA VAL A 88 -3.72 -0.44 5.82
C VAL A 88 -4.75 -0.27 6.93
N THR A 89 -4.93 -1.31 7.74
CA THR A 89 -5.92 -1.32 8.83
C THR A 89 -5.60 -0.25 9.86
N ASN A 90 -4.34 -0.16 10.31
CA ASN A 90 -3.93 0.81 11.33
C ASN A 90 -4.06 2.25 10.83
N THR A 91 -3.64 2.53 9.60
CA THR A 91 -3.77 3.87 9.01
C THR A 91 -5.24 4.27 8.91
N LEU A 92 -6.10 3.37 8.41
CA LEU A 92 -7.52 3.67 8.23
C LEU A 92 -8.25 3.87 9.57
N LEU A 93 -7.94 3.05 10.57
CA LEU A 93 -8.50 3.23 11.92
C LEU A 93 -8.10 4.59 12.50
N SER A 94 -6.85 5.03 12.35
CA SER A 94 -6.43 6.36 12.80
C SER A 94 -7.14 7.49 12.06
N MET A 95 -7.33 7.35 10.73
CA MET A 95 -8.07 8.33 9.94
C MET A 95 -9.52 8.51 10.37
N ILE A 96 -10.18 7.41 10.76
CA ILE A 96 -11.59 7.40 11.18
C ILE A 96 -11.72 7.79 12.65
N LYS A 97 -10.99 7.11 13.54
CA LYS A 97 -11.16 7.21 14.99
C LYS A 97 -10.46 8.42 15.60
N THR A 98 -9.31 8.83 15.07
CA THR A 98 -8.46 9.84 15.73
C THR A 98 -8.46 11.15 14.98
N TYR A 99 -8.41 11.11 13.64
CA TYR A 99 -8.19 12.30 12.82
C TYR A 99 -9.48 12.92 12.27
N GLY A 100 -10.63 12.27 12.43
CA GLY A 100 -11.92 12.77 11.93
C GLY A 100 -11.93 13.08 10.43
N MET A 101 -11.20 12.28 9.63
CA MET A 101 -10.98 12.59 8.21
C MET A 101 -12.15 12.18 7.30
N PHE A 102 -13.20 11.57 7.83
CA PHE A 102 -14.38 11.17 7.08
C PHE A 102 -15.63 11.86 7.61
N GLU A 103 -16.54 12.23 6.70
CA GLU A 103 -17.81 12.87 7.09
C GLU A 103 -18.61 11.98 8.04
N SER A 104 -18.58 10.66 7.81
CA SER A 104 -19.24 9.66 8.66
C SER A 104 -18.66 9.55 10.08
N SER A 105 -17.40 9.95 10.30
CA SER A 105 -16.78 10.00 11.63
C SER A 105 -16.96 11.34 12.34
N GLY A 106 -17.30 12.40 11.59
CA GLY A 106 -17.27 13.77 12.12
C GLY A 106 -15.86 14.20 12.55
N LEU A 107 -15.79 15.32 13.28
CA LEU A 107 -14.53 15.93 13.78
C LEU A 107 -14.30 15.57 15.25
N LEU A 108 -14.28 14.28 15.57
CA LEU A 108 -14.18 13.77 16.94
C LEU A 108 -13.05 12.75 17.07
N ASP A 109 -12.35 12.77 18.21
CA ASP A 109 -11.45 11.69 18.61
C ASP A 109 -12.22 10.66 19.44
N TYR A 110 -12.47 9.51 18.81
CA TYR A 110 -13.22 8.41 19.38
C TYR A 110 -12.50 7.82 20.59
N ASN A 111 -11.17 7.90 20.66
CA ASN A 111 -10.41 7.38 21.80
C ASN A 111 -10.66 8.20 23.08
N LEU A 112 -10.98 9.49 22.94
CA LEU A 112 -11.34 10.37 24.07
C LEU A 112 -12.79 10.19 24.51
N ILE A 113 -13.67 9.74 23.61
CA ILE A 113 -15.09 9.53 23.89
C ILE A 113 -15.32 8.14 24.50
N TYR A 114 -14.56 7.14 24.06
CA TYR A 114 -14.81 5.73 24.34
C TYR A 114 -13.76 5.09 25.27
N SER A 115 -13.24 5.86 26.24
CA SER A 115 -12.31 5.35 27.25
C SER A 115 -12.82 4.10 28.00
N ASP A 116 -14.14 3.83 27.97
CA ASP A 116 -14.81 2.72 28.66
C ASP A 116 -15.38 1.60 27.75
N GLY A 117 -14.87 1.45 26.52
CA GLY A 117 -14.95 0.15 25.84
C GLY A 117 -16.32 -0.30 25.29
N ILE A 118 -17.28 0.60 25.10
CA ILE A 118 -18.59 0.24 24.53
C ILE A 118 -18.95 1.16 23.37
N TYR A 119 -18.44 0.84 22.17
CA TYR A 119 -19.17 1.06 20.91
C TYR A 119 -18.95 -0.10 19.95
N GLN A 120 -19.99 -0.43 19.20
CA GLN A 120 -20.05 -1.55 18.27
C GLN A 120 -19.05 -1.36 17.13
N ASN A 121 -17.96 -2.13 17.14
CA ASN A 121 -16.95 -2.14 16.07
C ASN A 121 -17.54 -2.46 14.68
N ALA A 122 -18.76 -2.98 14.60
CA ALA A 122 -19.41 -3.38 13.35
C ALA A 122 -19.53 -2.23 12.35
N ASP A 123 -20.02 -1.06 12.76
CA ASP A 123 -20.20 0.10 11.85
C ASP A 123 -18.86 0.63 11.33
N ILE A 124 -17.83 0.61 12.17
CA ILE A 124 -16.48 1.05 11.79
C ILE A 124 -15.86 0.04 10.83
N ILE A 125 -16.03 -1.27 11.08
CA ILE A 125 -15.54 -2.32 10.19
C ILE A 125 -16.21 -2.22 8.82
N GLU A 126 -17.53 -2.00 8.75
CA GLU A 126 -18.23 -1.83 7.48
C GLU A 126 -17.70 -0.60 6.70
N GLN A 127 -17.52 0.53 7.39
CA GLN A 127 -16.92 1.73 6.80
C GLN A 127 -15.50 1.47 6.29
N CYS A 128 -14.67 0.81 7.10
CA CYS A 128 -13.32 0.43 6.71
C CYS A 128 -13.33 -0.43 5.45
N ASN A 129 -14.18 -1.47 5.41
CA ASN A 129 -14.29 -2.36 4.25
C ASN A 129 -14.73 -1.62 2.99
N LYS A 130 -15.71 -0.71 3.08
CA LYS A 130 -16.14 0.12 1.95
C LYS A 130 -14.99 0.96 1.38
N ILE A 131 -14.22 1.61 2.25
CA ILE A 131 -13.08 2.45 1.84
C ILE A 131 -11.95 1.60 1.25
N VAL A 132 -11.55 0.51 1.94
CA VAL A 132 -10.47 -0.37 1.46
C VAL A 132 -10.81 -0.99 0.13
N ASN A 133 -12.04 -1.49 -0.06
CA ASN A 133 -12.46 -2.08 -1.33
C ASN A 133 -12.39 -1.06 -2.47
N SER A 134 -12.86 0.17 -2.25
CA SER A 134 -12.74 1.25 -3.24
C SER A 134 -11.27 1.53 -3.61
N LEU A 135 -10.39 1.64 -2.61
CA LEU A 135 -8.97 1.89 -2.84
C LEU A 135 -8.27 0.69 -3.51
N TYR A 136 -8.71 -0.53 -3.22
CA TYR A 136 -8.24 -1.76 -3.85
C TYR A 136 -8.60 -1.79 -5.34
N ASP A 137 -9.85 -1.46 -5.68
CA ASP A 137 -10.32 -1.37 -7.06
C ASP A 137 -9.59 -0.26 -7.85
N GLU A 138 -9.36 0.90 -7.22
CA GLU A 138 -8.50 1.95 -7.78
C GLU A 138 -7.09 1.42 -8.06
N CYS A 139 -6.49 0.72 -7.10
CA CYS A 139 -5.15 0.18 -7.21
C CYS A 139 -5.04 -0.87 -8.32
N LEU A 140 -6.00 -1.79 -8.43
CA LEU A 140 -6.11 -2.74 -9.53
C LEU A 140 -6.23 -2.02 -10.88
N THR A 141 -7.04 -0.97 -10.96
CA THR A 141 -7.21 -0.17 -12.18
C THR A 141 -5.91 0.51 -12.61
N ILE A 142 -5.18 1.10 -11.66
CA ILE A 142 -3.89 1.76 -11.92
C ILE A 142 -2.86 0.74 -12.41
N LEU A 143 -2.72 -0.40 -11.72
CA LEU A 143 -1.77 -1.44 -12.10
C LEU A 143 -2.12 -2.06 -13.45
N ASN A 144 -3.38 -2.34 -13.71
CA ASN A 144 -3.81 -2.91 -14.99
C ASN A 144 -3.59 -1.93 -16.16
N SER A 145 -3.80 -0.63 -15.94
CA SER A 145 -3.52 0.41 -16.95
C SER A 145 -2.03 0.58 -17.23
N ASN A 146 -1.17 0.12 -16.31
CA ASN A 146 0.29 0.20 -16.40
C ASN A 146 0.94 -1.20 -16.38
N ARG A 147 0.23 -2.21 -16.89
CA ARG A 147 0.63 -3.63 -16.78
C ARG A 147 2.01 -3.91 -17.39
N ASP A 148 2.36 -3.23 -18.48
CA ASP A 148 3.68 -3.37 -19.11
C ASP A 148 4.80 -2.86 -18.19
N LYS A 149 4.59 -1.73 -17.51
CA LYS A 149 5.56 -1.20 -16.54
C LYS A 149 5.72 -2.13 -15.34
N LEU A 150 4.61 -2.70 -14.85
CA LEU A 150 4.63 -3.68 -13.76
C LEU A 150 5.45 -4.91 -14.15
N LYS A 151 5.23 -5.43 -15.36
CA LYS A 151 5.97 -6.57 -15.91
C LYS A 151 7.46 -6.25 -16.03
N ASN A 152 7.81 -5.10 -16.63
CA ASN A 152 9.20 -4.70 -16.82
C ASN A 152 9.95 -4.54 -15.48
N LEU A 153 9.31 -3.97 -14.46
CA LEU A 153 9.88 -3.89 -13.11
C LEU A 153 10.11 -5.28 -12.51
N ALA A 154 9.14 -6.18 -12.64
CA ALA A 154 9.24 -7.53 -12.09
C ALA A 154 10.33 -8.36 -12.79
N GLU A 155 10.43 -8.27 -14.12
CA GLU A 155 11.49 -8.92 -14.89
C GLU A 155 12.88 -8.39 -14.51
N ALA A 156 13.03 -7.07 -14.39
CA ALA A 156 14.28 -6.46 -13.95
C ALA A 156 14.66 -6.87 -12.52
N LEU A 157 13.70 -6.99 -11.59
CA LEU A 157 13.95 -7.51 -10.24
C LEU A 157 14.34 -8.99 -10.24
N ILE A 158 13.80 -9.81 -11.14
CA ILE A 158 14.17 -11.23 -11.25
C ILE A 158 15.60 -11.37 -11.75
N GLU A 159 16.01 -10.50 -12.69
CA GLU A 159 17.37 -10.51 -13.24
C GLU A 159 18.41 -9.97 -12.25
N LYS A 160 18.10 -8.85 -11.57
CA LYS A 160 19.08 -8.10 -10.76
C LYS A 160 18.94 -8.30 -9.26
N GLU A 161 17.85 -8.90 -8.79
CA GLU A 161 17.45 -9.06 -7.38
C GLU A 161 17.22 -7.76 -6.59
N THR A 162 17.77 -6.64 -7.05
CA THR A 162 17.66 -5.31 -6.49
C THR A 162 17.63 -4.27 -7.61
N LEU A 163 16.73 -3.30 -7.50
CA LEU A 163 16.70 -2.09 -8.33
C LEU A 163 16.87 -0.86 -7.45
N TYR A 164 17.64 0.10 -7.94
CA TYR A 164 17.80 1.41 -7.31
C TYR A 164 16.94 2.48 -8.00
N GLU A 165 16.81 3.64 -7.35
CA GLU A 165 15.97 4.77 -7.79
C GLU A 165 16.09 5.11 -9.28
N GLU A 166 17.31 5.21 -9.81
CA GLU A 166 17.57 5.56 -11.21
C GLU A 166 17.00 4.51 -12.19
N GLU A 167 17.14 3.23 -11.86
CA GLU A 167 16.64 2.12 -12.67
C GLU A 167 15.12 2.06 -12.65
N ILE A 168 14.52 2.27 -11.48
CA ILE A 168 13.07 2.32 -11.30
C ILE A 168 12.49 3.48 -12.11
N ASN A 169 13.12 4.66 -12.05
CA ASN A 169 12.71 5.83 -12.83
C ASN A 169 12.83 5.56 -14.33
N CYS A 170 13.91 4.91 -14.78
CA CYS A 170 14.09 4.56 -16.20
C CYS A 170 12.98 3.62 -16.71
N ILE A 171 12.55 2.65 -15.90
CA ILE A 171 11.52 1.68 -16.30
C ILE A 171 10.11 2.30 -16.27
N VAL A 172 9.80 3.10 -15.25
CA VAL A 172 8.44 3.64 -15.04
C VAL A 172 8.19 4.92 -15.85
N GLY A 173 9.22 5.73 -16.08
CA GLY A 173 9.11 7.10 -16.60
C GLY A 173 8.79 8.09 -15.49
#